data_AF-A0A350QT44-F1
#
_entry.id   AF-A0A350QT44-F1
#
_cell.length_a   1.000
_cell.length_b   1.000
_cell.length_c   1.000
_cell.angle_alpha   90.00
_cell.angle_beta   90.00
_cell.angle_gamma   90.00
#
_symmetry.space_group_name_H-M   'P 1'
#
loop_
_entity.id
_entity.type
_entity.pdbx_description
1 polymer ?
#
loop_
_entity_poly.entity_id
_entity_poly.type
_entity_poly.pdbx_seq_one_letter_code
_entity_poly.pdbx_strand_id
1 'polypeptide(L)'
;MKCPKCDYSLWNITPGPCPECGQPFQPSDFEFKPGAVAFTCDGCGQDYYGSSRQGHLEPESFECLSCHRSLEMNSMAVRPTVGFSGSPMLRQVTPWKARHGNVIKRWILMVGASLASPVRLASGLPVDRCLQIAFVFLVGNAIVFSGLQLIPFFAFFGFGMIQIGVPQSWLFFLVTYLIWVGSIATATIVLAFISGSLSHLILVVGRQRDEGLSRTLSSMMVTSAPMCLLVLPCLGVYLSPAVVIWWMVSFALALESLHGTSKFFAFFAAFAPLLSILILSVASGIVLYI
;
A
#
# COMPACT_ATOMS: atom_id res chain seq x y z
N MET A 1 5.61 -14.52 11.91
CA MET A 1 4.25 -14.88 11.55
C MET A 1 3.34 -14.09 12.47
N LYS A 2 2.52 -13.19 11.94
CA LYS A 2 1.58 -12.41 12.75
C LYS A 2 0.19 -12.54 12.15
N CYS A 3 -0.81 -12.69 13.01
CA CYS A 3 -2.21 -12.76 12.57
C CYS A 3 -2.58 -11.48 11.82
N PRO A 4 -3.18 -11.57 10.62
CA PRO A 4 -3.56 -10.38 9.85
C PRO A 4 -4.61 -9.53 10.59
N LYS A 5 -5.45 -10.15 11.43
CA LYS A 5 -6.55 -9.49 12.15
C LYS A 5 -6.10 -8.82 13.45
N CYS A 6 -5.42 -9.55 14.34
CA CYS A 6 -5.09 -9.05 15.69
C CYS A 6 -3.59 -8.82 15.94
N ASP A 7 -2.72 -9.04 14.95
CA ASP A 7 -1.26 -8.90 15.05
C ASP A 7 -0.57 -9.86 16.06
N TYR A 8 -1.31 -10.81 16.64
CA TYR A 8 -0.75 -11.83 17.52
C TYR A 8 0.32 -12.66 16.82
N SER A 9 1.40 -12.97 17.53
CA SER A 9 2.51 -13.78 17.02
C SER A 9 2.08 -15.23 16.84
N LEU A 10 2.12 -15.72 15.60
CA LEU A 10 1.73 -17.09 15.25
C LEU A 10 2.93 -18.05 15.18
N TRP A 11 4.13 -17.61 15.60
CA TRP A 11 5.32 -18.46 15.62
C TRP A 11 5.15 -19.63 16.61
N ASN A 12 5.61 -20.82 16.22
CA ASN A 12 5.56 -22.03 17.03
C ASN A 12 4.13 -22.46 17.43
N ILE A 13 3.13 -22.12 16.60
CA ILE A 13 1.73 -22.51 16.78
C ILE A 13 1.33 -23.39 15.61
N THR A 14 0.67 -24.51 15.90
CA THR A 14 0.11 -25.39 14.87
C THR A 14 -0.91 -24.61 14.03
N PRO A 15 -0.84 -24.68 12.70
CA PRO A 15 -1.79 -24.01 11.80
C PRO A 15 -3.25 -24.34 12.13
N GLY A 16 -4.13 -23.35 11.98
CA GLY A 16 -5.53 -23.45 12.41
C GLY A 16 -6.09 -22.09 12.84
N PRO A 17 -6.99 -22.02 13.84
CA PRO A 17 -7.51 -20.76 14.34
C PRO A 17 -6.48 -20.01 15.19
N CYS A 18 -6.33 -18.71 14.95
CA CYS A 18 -5.54 -17.83 15.79
C CYS A 18 -6.08 -17.86 17.23
N PRO A 19 -5.23 -18.08 18.26
CA PRO A 19 -5.69 -18.26 19.64
C PRO A 19 -6.35 -17.00 20.23
N GLU A 20 -6.01 -15.81 19.73
CA GLU A 20 -6.56 -14.54 20.22
C GLU A 20 -7.90 -14.16 19.56
N CYS A 21 -8.01 -14.33 18.24
CA CYS A 21 -9.15 -13.77 17.48
C CYS A 21 -9.94 -14.79 16.66
N GLY A 22 -9.55 -16.07 16.72
CA GLY A 22 -10.17 -17.19 16.00
C GLY A 22 -9.95 -17.20 14.50
N GLN A 23 -9.29 -16.20 13.91
CA GLN A 23 -9.06 -16.12 12.47
C GLN A 23 -8.20 -17.31 12.00
N PRO A 24 -8.66 -18.13 11.03
CA PRO A 24 -7.84 -19.21 10.50
C PRO A 24 -6.59 -18.66 9.80
N PHE A 25 -5.48 -19.38 9.93
CA PHE A 25 -4.23 -19.08 9.24
C PHE A 25 -3.54 -20.37 8.79
N GLN A 26 -2.81 -20.28 7.68
CA GLN A 26 -1.94 -21.33 7.19
C GLN A 26 -0.54 -20.77 6.89
N PRO A 27 0.53 -21.56 7.04
CA PRO A 27 1.88 -21.17 6.65
C PRO A 27 2.00 -20.69 5.21
N SER A 28 1.27 -21.32 4.26
CA SER A 28 1.24 -20.90 2.85
C SER A 28 0.64 -19.51 2.62
N ASP A 29 -0.13 -18.97 3.57
CA ASP A 29 -0.65 -17.59 3.49
C ASP A 29 0.47 -16.56 3.65
N PHE A 30 1.62 -16.95 4.20
CA PHE A 30 2.73 -16.04 4.49
C PHE A 30 3.90 -16.30 3.56
N GLU A 31 4.63 -15.25 3.20
CA GLU A 31 5.90 -15.40 2.49
C GLU A 31 7.05 -15.26 3.49
N PHE A 32 8.10 -16.06 3.29
CA PHE A 32 9.29 -16.07 4.12
C PHE A 32 10.51 -15.85 3.25
N LYS A 33 11.59 -15.33 3.86
CA LYS A 33 12.88 -15.36 3.17
C LYS A 33 13.35 -16.84 3.11
N PRO A 34 13.88 -17.33 1.98
CA PRO A 34 14.41 -18.69 1.89
C PRO A 34 15.41 -18.98 3.03
N GLY A 35 15.23 -20.10 3.71
CA GLY A 35 16.02 -20.53 4.88
C GLY A 35 15.78 -19.76 6.18
N ALA A 36 14.94 -18.73 6.20
CA ALA A 36 14.72 -17.90 7.40
C ALA A 36 13.76 -18.54 8.42
N VAL A 37 13.01 -19.55 8.01
CA VAL A 37 12.07 -20.29 8.85
C VAL A 37 12.26 -21.79 8.71
N ALA A 38 11.98 -22.49 9.81
CA ALA A 38 11.86 -23.93 9.86
C ALA A 38 10.40 -24.33 10.08
N PHE A 39 9.98 -25.36 9.37
CA PHE A 39 8.73 -26.07 9.54
C PHE A 39 9.01 -27.30 10.38
N THR A 40 8.39 -27.37 11.54
CA THR A 40 8.67 -28.40 12.55
C THR A 40 7.63 -29.52 12.47
N CYS A 41 8.10 -30.77 12.37
CA CYS A 41 7.25 -31.94 12.44
C CYS A 41 6.55 -32.04 13.80
N ASP A 42 5.23 -32.26 13.80
CA ASP A 42 4.41 -32.37 15.01
C ASP A 42 4.65 -33.65 15.82
N GLY A 43 5.18 -34.70 15.19
CA GLY A 43 5.45 -35.99 15.84
C GLY A 43 6.82 -36.06 16.51
N CYS A 44 7.89 -35.73 15.78
CA CYS A 44 9.27 -35.90 16.27
C CYS A 44 10.03 -34.60 16.50
N GLY A 45 9.47 -33.43 16.14
CA GLY A 45 10.15 -32.14 16.28
C GLY A 45 11.27 -31.87 15.27
N GLN A 46 11.44 -32.73 14.25
CA GLN A 46 12.42 -32.51 13.18
C GLN A 46 12.08 -31.24 12.39
N ASP A 47 13.09 -30.42 12.13
CA ASP A 47 12.98 -29.19 11.33
C ASP A 47 13.27 -29.41 9.85
N TYR A 48 12.46 -28.75 9.04
CA TYR A 48 12.62 -28.65 7.59
C TYR A 48 12.63 -27.18 7.18
N TYR A 49 13.66 -26.75 6.46
CA TYR A 49 13.82 -25.35 6.09
C TYR A 49 13.17 -25.05 4.75
N GLY A 50 12.48 -23.91 4.65
CA GLY A 50 11.87 -23.48 3.40
C GLY A 50 12.93 -23.11 2.36
N SER A 51 13.03 -23.90 1.29
CA SER A 51 13.99 -23.74 0.19
C SER A 51 13.42 -23.03 -1.03
N SER A 52 12.09 -22.93 -1.15
CA SER A 52 11.45 -22.32 -2.31
C SER A 52 11.75 -20.82 -2.40
N ARG A 53 11.48 -20.20 -3.56
CA ARG A 53 11.61 -18.74 -3.73
C ARG A 53 10.77 -17.91 -2.76
N GLN A 54 9.68 -18.49 -2.23
CA GLN A 54 8.79 -17.86 -1.25
C GLN A 54 9.13 -18.25 0.20
N GLY A 55 10.22 -19.00 0.40
CA GLY A 55 10.62 -19.55 1.70
C GLY A 55 9.68 -20.63 2.21
N HIS A 56 9.03 -21.36 1.29
CA HIS A 56 8.18 -22.52 1.57
C HIS A 56 8.95 -23.82 1.39
N LEU A 57 8.37 -24.93 1.87
CA LEU A 57 8.88 -26.28 1.62
C LEU A 57 8.70 -26.67 0.15
N GLU A 58 9.70 -27.33 -0.42
CA GLU A 58 9.64 -27.89 -1.76
C GLU A 58 10.20 -29.33 -1.70
N PRO A 59 9.35 -30.37 -1.81
CA PRO A 59 7.89 -30.35 -2.06
C PRO A 59 7.04 -29.87 -0.86
N GLU A 60 5.79 -29.45 -1.11
CA GLU A 60 4.84 -29.01 -0.06
C GLU A 60 4.33 -30.15 0.83
N SER A 61 4.39 -31.39 0.33
CA SER A 61 4.03 -32.61 1.06
C SER A 61 5.14 -33.66 0.91
N PHE A 62 5.56 -34.28 2.01
CA PHE A 62 6.61 -35.29 2.03
C PHE A 62 6.51 -36.18 3.27
N GLU A 63 7.32 -37.24 3.33
CA GLU A 63 7.39 -38.11 4.49
C GLU A 63 8.53 -37.68 5.45
N CYS A 64 8.24 -37.60 6.75
CA CYS A 64 9.23 -37.24 7.74
C CYS A 64 10.38 -38.25 7.79
N LEU A 65 11.61 -37.79 7.55
CA LEU A 65 12.82 -38.63 7.59
C LEU A 65 13.10 -39.30 8.96
N SER A 66 12.54 -38.78 10.05
CA SER A 66 12.78 -39.31 11.40
C SER A 66 11.68 -40.23 11.90
N CYS A 67 10.41 -39.93 11.61
CA CYS A 67 9.27 -40.69 12.13
C CYS A 67 8.36 -41.30 11.05
N HIS A 68 8.70 -41.16 9.77
CA HIS A 68 7.98 -41.74 8.64
C HIS A 68 6.50 -41.30 8.48
N ARG A 69 6.09 -40.24 9.18
CA ARG A 69 4.75 -39.68 9.05
C ARG A 69 4.64 -38.84 7.78
N SER A 70 3.51 -38.93 7.08
CA SER A 70 3.18 -37.99 6.00
C SER A 70 2.96 -36.60 6.57
N LEU A 71 3.71 -35.62 6.07
CA LEU A 71 3.66 -34.21 6.47
C LEU A 71 3.17 -33.37 5.30
N GLU A 72 2.34 -32.39 5.62
CA GLU A 72 1.92 -31.32 4.71
C GLU A 72 2.32 -29.98 5.32
N MET A 73 2.95 -29.11 4.53
CA MET A 73 3.46 -27.80 4.99
C MET A 73 2.41 -27.00 5.78
N ASN A 74 1.14 -27.03 5.33
CA ASN A 74 0.05 -26.29 5.96
C ASN A 74 -0.42 -26.85 7.30
N SER A 75 0.11 -28.00 7.74
CA SER A 75 -0.16 -28.61 9.04
C SER A 75 0.99 -28.45 10.03
N MET A 76 2.14 -27.93 9.59
CA MET A 76 3.36 -27.84 10.39
C MET A 76 3.46 -26.50 11.11
N ALA A 77 3.91 -26.52 12.37
CA ALA A 77 4.24 -25.30 13.09
C ALA A 77 5.49 -24.65 12.47
N VAL A 78 5.51 -23.32 12.39
CA VAL A 78 6.63 -22.57 11.80
C VAL A 78 7.39 -21.84 12.88
N ARG A 79 8.72 -21.94 12.88
CA ARG A 79 9.61 -21.21 13.79
C ARG A 79 10.70 -20.44 13.03
N PRO A 80 11.16 -19.29 13.54
CA PRO A 80 12.33 -18.61 13.00
C PRO A 80 13.58 -19.49 13.11
N THR A 81 14.44 -19.49 12.10
CA THR A 81 15.75 -20.16 12.17
C THR A 81 16.64 -19.49 13.22
N VAL A 82 17.31 -20.30 14.04
CA VAL A 82 18.24 -19.80 15.07
C VAL A 82 19.36 -19.02 14.41
N GLY A 83 19.66 -17.82 14.92
CA GLY A 83 20.73 -16.97 14.39
C GLY A 83 20.35 -16.15 13.15
N PHE A 84 19.09 -16.21 12.68
CA PHE A 84 18.65 -15.34 11.59
C PHE A 84 18.57 -13.87 12.04
N SER A 85 19.41 -13.01 11.46
CA SER A 85 19.42 -11.58 11.73
C SER A 85 18.38 -10.84 10.85
N GLY A 86 17.22 -10.56 11.43
CA GLY A 86 16.16 -9.75 10.80
C GLY A 86 14.76 -10.36 10.93
N SER A 87 13.76 -9.71 10.33
CA SER A 87 12.40 -10.28 10.25
C SER A 87 12.41 -11.55 9.39
N PRO A 88 12.04 -12.74 9.92
CA PRO A 88 12.04 -13.99 9.16
C PRO A 88 10.89 -14.06 8.13
N MET A 89 9.83 -13.28 8.38
CA MET A 89 8.75 -13.07 7.41
C MET A 89 9.11 -12.01 6.38
N LEU A 90 8.79 -12.30 5.11
CA LEU A 90 8.46 -11.29 4.15
C LEU A 90 7.06 -10.77 4.52
N ARG A 91 7.03 -9.55 5.07
CA ARG A 91 5.91 -8.59 5.16
C ARG A 91 4.46 -9.12 4.95
N GLN A 92 3.59 -8.77 5.91
CA GLN A 92 2.15 -9.10 5.95
C GLN A 92 1.47 -9.01 4.56
N VAL A 93 0.65 -10.02 4.23
CA VAL A 93 -0.07 -10.14 2.94
C VAL A 93 -0.79 -8.84 2.62
N THR A 94 -0.32 -8.14 1.60
CA THR A 94 -1.04 -6.98 1.10
C THR A 94 -2.36 -7.44 0.46
N PRO A 95 -3.48 -6.72 0.65
CA PRO A 95 -4.77 -7.09 0.06
C PRO A 95 -4.74 -7.32 -1.46
N TRP A 96 -3.70 -6.82 -2.13
CA TRP A 96 -3.45 -6.98 -3.56
C TRP A 96 -3.08 -8.42 -3.98
N LYS A 97 -2.57 -9.26 -3.07
CA LYS A 97 -2.04 -10.61 -3.38
C LYS A 97 -3.06 -11.74 -3.44
N ALA A 98 -4.34 -11.51 -3.14
CA ALA A 98 -5.34 -12.59 -3.15
C ALA A 98 -5.45 -13.20 -4.57
N ARG A 99 -4.93 -14.42 -4.77
CA ARG A 99 -4.90 -15.17 -6.04
C ARG A 99 -6.29 -15.32 -6.69
N HIS A 100 -7.35 -15.07 -5.92
CA HIS A 100 -8.75 -15.06 -6.33
C HIS A 100 -9.45 -13.77 -5.85
N GLY A 101 -9.99 -12.96 -6.78
CA GLY A 101 -10.83 -11.79 -6.44
C GLY A 101 -10.87 -10.71 -7.51
N ASN A 102 -12.00 -9.97 -7.60
CA ASN A 102 -12.19 -8.83 -8.49
C ASN A 102 -11.23 -7.67 -8.11
N VAL A 103 -10.63 -7.01 -9.11
CA VAL A 103 -9.74 -5.85 -8.97
C VAL A 103 -10.37 -4.75 -8.11
N ILE A 104 -11.67 -4.48 -8.28
CA ILE A 104 -12.38 -3.44 -7.50
C ILE A 104 -12.37 -3.79 -6.01
N LYS A 105 -12.65 -5.05 -5.65
CA LYS A 105 -12.62 -5.51 -4.26
C LYS A 105 -11.22 -5.34 -3.66
N ARG A 106 -10.17 -5.65 -4.40
CA ARG A 106 -8.78 -5.46 -3.95
C ARG A 106 -8.45 -3.98 -3.74
N TRP A 107 -8.88 -3.11 -4.66
CA TRP A 107 -8.70 -1.67 -4.52
C TRP A 107 -9.44 -1.12 -3.29
N ILE A 108 -10.70 -1.51 -3.05
CA ILE A 108 -11.46 -1.11 -1.84
C ILE A 108 -10.75 -1.59 -0.56
N LEU A 109 -10.25 -2.83 -0.54
CA LEU A 109 -9.50 -3.34 0.60
C LEU A 109 -8.18 -2.58 0.83
N MET A 110 -7.52 -2.14 -0.24
CA MET A 110 -6.33 -1.28 -0.13
C MET A 110 -6.69 0.11 0.41
N VAL A 111 -7.81 0.71 -0.03
CA VAL A 111 -8.31 1.98 0.53
C VAL A 111 -8.57 1.82 2.03
N GLY A 112 -9.32 0.78 2.43
CA GLY A 112 -9.60 0.51 3.84
C GLY A 112 -8.32 0.27 4.67
N ALA A 113 -7.38 -0.53 4.15
CA ALA A 113 -6.11 -0.80 4.83
C ALA A 113 -5.22 0.46 4.93
N SER A 114 -5.26 1.33 3.94
CA SER A 114 -4.52 2.59 3.92
C SER A 114 -5.08 3.60 4.92
N LEU A 115 -6.41 3.67 5.06
CA LEU A 115 -7.08 4.49 6.05
C LEU A 115 -6.87 3.96 7.48
N ALA A 116 -7.00 2.65 7.70
CA ALA A 116 -6.96 2.06 9.04
C ALA A 116 -5.54 1.77 9.55
N SER A 117 -4.62 1.40 8.66
CA SER A 117 -3.29 0.93 9.04
C SER A 117 -2.23 1.26 7.97
N PRO A 118 -2.00 2.54 7.66
CA PRO A 118 -1.13 2.97 6.57
C PRO A 118 0.30 2.42 6.69
N VAL A 119 0.83 2.41 7.91
CA VAL A 119 2.17 1.88 8.22
C VAL A 119 2.27 0.40 7.89
N ARG A 120 1.30 -0.40 8.37
CA ARG A 120 1.26 -1.86 8.09
C ARG A 120 1.12 -2.15 6.61
N LEU A 121 0.33 -1.35 5.89
CA LEU A 121 0.16 -1.50 4.46
C LEU A 121 1.47 -1.19 3.70
N ALA A 122 2.11 -0.07 4.01
CA ALA A 122 3.38 0.33 3.38
C ALA A 122 4.51 -0.66 3.72
N SER A 123 4.59 -1.08 4.98
CA SER A 123 5.48 -2.14 5.45
C SER A 123 5.04 -3.53 4.99
N GLY A 124 3.90 -3.68 4.33
CA GLY A 124 3.38 -4.94 3.78
C GLY A 124 3.89 -5.23 2.36
N LEU A 125 4.25 -4.17 1.62
CA LEU A 125 4.50 -4.29 0.19
C LEU A 125 5.72 -5.19 -0.14
N PRO A 126 5.60 -6.05 -1.16
CA PRO A 126 6.70 -6.91 -1.60
C PRO A 126 7.85 -6.06 -2.17
N VAL A 127 9.10 -6.46 -1.95
CA VAL A 127 10.29 -5.64 -2.30
C VAL A 127 10.40 -5.45 -3.81
N ASP A 128 10.21 -6.52 -4.56
CA ASP A 128 10.33 -6.63 -6.03
C ASP A 128 9.25 -5.84 -6.79
N ARG A 129 8.05 -5.73 -6.22
CA ARG A 129 6.87 -5.15 -6.90
C ARG A 129 6.19 -4.03 -6.12
N CYS A 130 6.85 -3.47 -5.11
CA CYS A 130 6.25 -2.42 -4.27
C CYS A 130 5.77 -1.23 -5.11
N LEU A 131 6.61 -0.70 -6.00
CA LEU A 131 6.27 0.48 -6.80
C LEU A 131 5.16 0.20 -7.78
N GLN A 132 5.16 -0.96 -8.44
CA GLN A 132 4.12 -1.32 -9.39
C GLN A 132 2.74 -1.39 -8.70
N ILE A 133 2.65 -2.06 -7.55
CA ILE A 133 1.39 -2.18 -6.79
C ILE A 133 0.94 -0.81 -6.30
N ALA A 134 1.85 -0.02 -5.74
CA ALA A 134 1.56 1.30 -5.22
C ALA A 134 1.12 2.28 -6.31
N PHE A 135 1.75 2.20 -7.49
CA PHE A 135 1.40 3.00 -8.66
C PHE A 135 0.00 2.67 -9.17
N VAL A 136 -0.34 1.39 -9.33
CA VAL A 136 -1.70 0.99 -9.75
C VAL A 136 -2.75 1.45 -8.73
N PHE A 137 -2.42 1.38 -7.44
CA PHE A 137 -3.31 1.90 -6.38
C PHE A 137 -3.49 3.42 -6.48
N LEU A 138 -2.42 4.19 -6.68
CA LEU A 138 -2.49 5.64 -6.87
C LEU A 138 -3.32 6.00 -8.11
N VAL A 139 -3.09 5.34 -9.25
CA VAL A 139 -3.86 5.55 -10.49
C VAL A 139 -5.33 5.26 -10.26
N GLY A 140 -5.66 4.16 -9.57
CA GLY A 140 -7.02 3.83 -9.18
C GLY A 140 -7.67 4.92 -8.32
N ASN A 141 -6.96 5.39 -7.28
CA ASN A 141 -7.41 6.51 -6.45
C ASN A 141 -7.64 7.77 -7.29
N ALA A 142 -6.66 8.15 -8.12
CA ALA A 142 -6.71 9.38 -8.90
C ALA A 142 -7.89 9.38 -9.90
N ILE A 143 -8.11 8.28 -10.62
CA ILE A 143 -9.22 8.15 -11.59
C ILE A 143 -10.57 8.12 -10.87
N VAL A 144 -10.73 7.27 -9.85
CA VAL A 144 -12.02 7.09 -9.17
C VAL A 144 -12.40 8.36 -8.42
N PHE A 145 -11.47 8.98 -7.69
CA PHE A 145 -11.76 10.16 -6.89
C PHE A 145 -12.02 11.40 -7.75
N SER A 146 -11.20 11.64 -8.78
CA SER A 146 -11.46 12.75 -9.71
C SER A 146 -12.79 12.56 -10.46
N GLY A 147 -13.07 11.34 -10.94
CA GLY A 147 -14.33 11.05 -11.61
C GLY A 147 -15.54 11.30 -10.73
N LEU A 148 -15.56 10.74 -9.52
CA LEU A 148 -16.66 10.88 -8.58
C LEU A 148 -16.91 12.34 -8.14
N GLN A 149 -15.85 13.13 -7.95
CA GLN A 149 -15.95 14.52 -7.50
C GLN A 149 -16.75 15.39 -8.48
N LEU A 150 -16.67 15.09 -9.78
CA LEU A 150 -17.28 15.87 -10.83
C LEU A 150 -18.73 15.46 -11.16
N ILE A 151 -19.17 14.27 -10.76
CA ILE A 151 -20.51 13.78 -11.10
C ILE A 151 -21.62 14.79 -10.77
N PRO A 152 -21.66 15.42 -9.57
CA PRO A 152 -22.72 16.38 -9.26
C PRO A 152 -22.67 17.63 -10.16
N PHE A 153 -21.47 18.11 -10.50
CA PHE A 153 -21.30 19.26 -11.38
C PHE A 153 -21.83 18.94 -12.78
N PHE A 154 -21.42 17.81 -13.35
CA PHE A 154 -21.86 17.39 -14.67
C PHE A 154 -23.34 17.00 -14.72
N ALA A 155 -23.88 16.40 -13.66
CA ALA A 155 -25.30 16.10 -13.56
C ALA A 155 -26.13 17.39 -13.51
N PHE A 156 -25.74 18.38 -12.70
CA PHE A 156 -26.51 19.61 -12.53
C PHE A 156 -26.39 20.52 -13.76
N PHE A 157 -25.17 20.80 -14.22
CA PHE A 157 -24.95 21.69 -15.36
C PHE A 157 -25.28 21.02 -16.70
N GLY A 158 -24.90 19.76 -16.88
CA GLY A 158 -25.19 19.01 -18.10
C GLY A 158 -26.69 18.86 -18.33
N PHE A 159 -27.46 18.49 -17.28
CA PHE A 159 -28.92 18.40 -17.39
C PHE A 159 -29.57 19.76 -17.61
N GLY A 160 -29.10 20.82 -16.92
CA GLY A 160 -29.59 22.19 -17.13
C GLY A 160 -29.42 22.69 -18.57
N MET A 161 -28.30 22.36 -19.22
CA MET A 161 -28.02 22.77 -20.60
C MET A 161 -28.89 22.04 -21.64
N ILE A 162 -29.32 20.81 -21.34
CA ILE A 162 -30.27 20.07 -22.18
C ILE A 162 -31.64 20.79 -22.15
N GLN A 163 -32.06 21.27 -20.98
CA GLN A 163 -33.36 21.95 -20.82
C GLN A 163 -33.46 23.27 -21.59
N ILE A 164 -32.34 23.98 -21.80
CA ILE A 164 -32.31 25.22 -22.60
C ILE A 164 -32.07 24.96 -24.10
N GLY A 165 -32.16 23.71 -24.55
CA GLY A 165 -32.21 23.36 -25.97
C GLY A 165 -30.86 23.34 -26.70
N VAL A 166 -29.74 23.14 -26.01
CA VAL A 166 -28.41 22.99 -26.64
C VAL A 166 -28.16 21.49 -26.93
N PRO A 167 -28.42 20.97 -28.15
CA PRO A 167 -28.57 19.53 -28.41
C PRO A 167 -27.25 18.76 -28.36
N GLN A 168 -26.11 19.46 -28.48
CA GLN A 168 -24.77 18.88 -28.50
C GLN A 168 -24.00 19.09 -27.19
N SER A 169 -24.66 19.65 -26.16
CA SER A 169 -24.02 19.98 -24.89
C SER A 169 -23.48 18.75 -24.16
N TRP A 170 -24.20 17.62 -24.18
CA TRP A 170 -23.81 16.40 -23.46
C TRP A 170 -22.48 15.80 -23.93
N LEU A 171 -22.20 15.82 -25.25
CA LEU A 171 -20.95 15.29 -25.80
C LEU A 171 -19.78 16.19 -25.42
N PHE A 172 -19.97 17.51 -25.53
CA PHE A 172 -18.99 18.49 -25.08
C PHE A 172 -18.65 18.28 -23.60
N PHE A 173 -19.67 18.15 -22.74
CA PHE A 173 -19.49 17.87 -21.33
C PHE A 173 -18.77 16.54 -21.07
N LEU A 174 -19.13 15.46 -21.76
CA LEU A 174 -18.43 14.18 -21.60
C LEU A 174 -16.95 14.30 -21.97
N VAL A 175 -16.62 14.99 -23.07
CA VAL A 175 -15.23 15.22 -23.48
C VAL A 175 -14.48 16.07 -22.45
N THR A 176 -15.08 17.17 -21.99
CA THR A 176 -14.49 18.03 -20.94
C THR A 176 -14.27 17.26 -19.63
N TYR A 177 -15.23 16.41 -19.25
CA TYR A 177 -15.13 15.54 -18.08
C TYR A 177 -13.93 14.58 -18.19
N LEU A 178 -13.79 13.89 -19.32
CA LEU A 178 -12.69 12.96 -19.54
C LEU A 178 -11.32 13.65 -19.57
N ILE A 179 -11.24 14.83 -20.21
CA ILE A 179 -10.02 15.65 -20.23
C ILE A 179 -9.64 16.06 -18.80
N TRP A 180 -10.61 16.47 -17.98
CA TRP A 180 -10.36 16.87 -16.60
C TRP A 180 -9.93 15.71 -15.71
N VAL A 181 -10.61 14.56 -15.79
CA VAL A 181 -10.21 13.35 -15.06
C VAL A 181 -8.80 12.94 -15.45
N GLY A 182 -8.49 12.95 -16.75
CA GLY A 182 -7.16 12.63 -17.27
C GLY A 182 -6.09 13.63 -16.80
N SER A 183 -6.38 14.93 -16.80
CA SER A 183 -5.42 15.96 -16.39
C SER A 183 -5.13 15.90 -14.90
N ILE A 184 -6.15 15.71 -14.05
CA ILE A 184 -5.96 15.55 -12.60
C ILE A 184 -5.24 14.25 -12.26
N ALA A 185 -5.59 13.14 -12.91
CA ALA A 185 -4.89 11.89 -12.70
C ALA A 185 -3.41 12.03 -13.07
N THR A 186 -3.11 12.66 -14.22
CA THR A 186 -1.75 12.93 -14.66
C THR A 186 -0.99 13.83 -13.69
N ALA A 187 -1.60 14.96 -13.29
CA ALA A 187 -0.99 15.90 -12.33
C ALA A 187 -0.70 15.24 -10.98
N THR A 188 -1.62 14.40 -10.48
CA THR A 188 -1.46 13.64 -9.23
C THR A 188 -0.28 12.68 -9.33
N ILE A 189 -0.14 11.96 -10.45
CA ILE A 189 0.97 11.03 -10.69
C ILE A 189 2.30 11.79 -10.73
N VAL A 190 2.38 12.87 -11.53
CA VAL A 190 3.59 13.69 -11.65
C VAL A 190 3.99 14.26 -10.30
N LEU A 191 3.03 14.84 -9.56
CA LEU A 191 3.27 15.39 -8.23
C LEU A 191 3.74 14.29 -7.26
N ALA A 192 3.20 13.08 -7.34
CA ALA A 192 3.62 11.97 -6.51
C ALA A 192 5.09 11.57 -6.76
N PHE A 193 5.51 11.52 -8.02
CA PHE A 193 6.91 11.24 -8.37
C PHE A 193 7.86 12.35 -7.92
N ILE A 194 7.51 13.62 -8.16
CA ILE A 194 8.33 14.77 -7.73
C ILE A 194 8.45 14.77 -6.21
N SER A 195 7.32 14.71 -5.51
CA SER A 195 7.27 14.82 -4.05
C SER A 195 7.92 13.62 -3.36
N GLY A 196 7.72 12.41 -3.88
CA GLY A 196 8.35 11.21 -3.35
C GLY A 196 9.87 11.20 -3.58
N SER A 197 10.33 11.71 -4.73
CA SER A 197 11.77 11.88 -5.00
C SER A 197 12.40 12.94 -4.09
N LEU A 198 11.69 14.06 -3.85
CA LEU A 198 12.14 15.09 -2.92
C LEU A 198 12.16 14.58 -1.46
N SER A 199 11.14 13.82 -1.06
CA SER A 199 11.09 13.15 0.25
C SER A 199 12.30 12.23 0.42
N HIS A 200 12.60 11.45 -0.62
CA HIS A 200 13.74 10.54 -0.62
C HIS A 200 15.08 11.29 -0.53
N LEU A 201 15.24 12.37 -1.28
CA LEU A 201 16.43 13.22 -1.22
C LEU A 201 16.66 13.77 0.20
N ILE A 202 15.61 14.22 0.88
CA ILE A 202 15.69 14.68 2.29
C ILE A 202 16.19 13.55 3.20
N LEU A 203 15.71 12.32 3.02
CA LEU A 203 16.14 11.17 3.82
C LEU A 203 17.62 10.79 3.55
N VAL A 204 18.04 10.81 2.28
CA VAL A 204 19.42 10.52 1.87
C VAL A 204 20.39 11.58 2.40
N VAL A 205 20.05 12.87 2.29
CA VAL A 205 20.85 13.97 2.83
C VAL A 205 20.96 13.89 4.36
N GLY A 206 19.91 13.42 5.03
CA GLY A 206 19.92 13.12 6.47
C GLY A 206 20.78 11.92 6.88
N ARG A 207 21.49 11.27 5.94
CA ARG A 207 22.35 10.08 6.12
C ARG A 207 21.66 8.92 6.84
N GLN A 208 20.37 8.75 6.62
CA GLN A 208 19.61 7.66 7.24
C GLN A 208 19.72 6.37 6.42
N ARG A 209 19.45 5.22 7.05
CA ARG A 209 19.40 3.93 6.35
C ARG A 209 18.35 3.98 5.25
N ASP A 210 18.71 3.53 4.06
CA ASP A 210 17.86 3.67 2.89
C ASP A 210 17.50 2.31 2.28
N GLU A 211 16.20 1.99 2.24
CA GLU A 211 15.67 0.86 1.46
C GLU A 211 15.46 1.22 -0.04
N GLY A 212 15.80 2.44 -0.46
CA GLY A 212 15.81 2.93 -1.84
C GLY A 212 14.57 3.75 -2.23
N LEU A 213 14.69 4.54 -3.31
CA LEU A 213 13.65 5.45 -3.82
C LEU A 213 12.31 4.76 -4.08
N SER A 214 12.35 3.54 -4.61
CA SER A 214 11.15 2.74 -4.89
C SER A 214 10.28 2.55 -3.65
N ARG A 215 10.89 2.36 -2.46
CA ARG A 215 10.18 2.22 -1.19
C ARG A 215 9.55 3.52 -0.72
N THR A 216 10.26 4.63 -0.86
CA THR A 216 9.76 5.97 -0.52
C THR A 216 8.56 6.37 -1.40
N LEU A 217 8.67 6.15 -2.72
CA LEU A 217 7.55 6.39 -3.65
C LEU A 217 6.35 5.51 -3.31
N SER A 218 6.60 4.21 -3.10
CA SER A 218 5.54 3.25 -2.79
C SER A 218 4.78 3.63 -1.53
N SER A 219 5.47 4.06 -0.47
CA SER A 219 4.85 4.44 0.80
C SER A 219 3.99 5.69 0.67
N MET A 220 4.46 6.70 -0.07
CA MET A 220 3.67 7.90 -0.36
C MET A 220 2.38 7.55 -1.12
N MET A 221 2.51 6.71 -2.15
CA MET A 221 1.38 6.32 -3.00
C MET A 221 0.35 5.48 -2.24
N VAL A 222 0.76 4.49 -1.45
CA VAL A 222 -0.20 3.65 -0.70
C VAL A 222 -0.80 4.35 0.50
N THR A 223 -0.18 5.39 1.04
CA THR A 223 -0.78 6.17 2.14
C THR A 223 -1.79 7.21 1.65
N SER A 224 -1.94 7.42 0.33
CA SER A 224 -2.81 8.46 -0.26
C SER A 224 -4.32 8.29 -0.06
N ALA A 225 -4.80 7.19 0.53
CA ALA A 225 -6.24 6.93 0.64
C ALA A 225 -7.06 7.97 1.40
N PRO A 226 -6.57 8.68 2.44
CA PRO A 226 -7.34 9.76 3.09
C PRO A 226 -7.88 10.80 2.11
N MET A 227 -7.18 11.01 0.98
CA MET A 227 -7.61 11.92 -0.08
C MET A 227 -8.97 11.53 -0.71
N CYS A 228 -9.45 10.30 -0.50
CA CYS A 228 -10.79 9.88 -0.93
C CYS A 228 -11.91 10.71 -0.31
N LEU A 229 -11.69 11.28 0.89
CA LEU A 229 -12.69 12.10 1.56
C LEU A 229 -12.89 13.45 0.88
N LEU A 230 -11.94 13.88 0.04
CA LEU A 230 -12.05 15.11 -0.76
C LEU A 230 -13.04 14.98 -1.91
N VAL A 231 -13.44 13.76 -2.25
CA VAL A 231 -14.46 13.46 -3.28
C VAL A 231 -15.84 13.94 -2.85
N LEU A 232 -16.09 14.03 -1.55
CA LEU A 232 -17.40 14.38 -1.02
C LEU A 232 -17.77 15.80 -1.49
N PRO A 233 -18.83 15.96 -2.30
CA PRO A 233 -19.24 17.27 -2.78
C PRO A 233 -19.53 18.20 -1.61
N CYS A 234 -19.07 19.45 -1.71
CA CYS A 234 -19.15 20.48 -0.67
C CYS A 234 -18.32 20.17 0.59
N LEU A 235 -18.39 18.96 1.17
CA LEU A 235 -17.65 18.59 2.39
C LEU A 235 -16.14 18.48 2.18
N GLY A 236 -15.70 18.00 1.02
CA GLY A 236 -14.29 17.75 0.72
C GLY A 236 -13.42 18.99 0.86
N VAL A 237 -13.93 20.17 0.45
CA VAL A 237 -13.20 21.43 0.55
C VAL A 237 -12.97 21.82 2.01
N TYR A 238 -14.01 21.70 2.85
CA TYR A 238 -13.92 22.03 4.27
C TYR A 238 -13.09 21.03 5.07
N LEU A 239 -13.11 19.75 4.68
CA LEU A 239 -12.29 18.70 5.29
C LEU A 239 -10.84 18.69 4.78
N SER A 240 -10.52 19.47 3.73
CA SER A 240 -9.23 19.42 3.07
C SER A 240 -8.03 19.59 3.99
N PRO A 241 -7.99 20.52 4.97
CA PRO A 241 -6.83 20.66 5.84
C PRO A 241 -6.63 19.42 6.73
N ALA A 242 -7.72 18.89 7.28
CA ALA A 242 -7.68 17.71 8.15
C ALA A 242 -7.24 16.45 7.38
N VAL A 243 -7.73 16.28 6.16
CA VAL A 243 -7.37 15.16 5.28
C VAL A 243 -5.90 15.22 4.86
N VAL A 244 -5.40 16.41 4.50
CA VAL A 244 -3.98 16.62 4.15
C VAL A 244 -3.09 16.31 5.35
N ILE A 245 -3.44 16.80 6.54
CA ILE A 245 -2.69 16.51 7.78
C ILE A 245 -2.69 15.01 8.07
N TRP A 246 -3.85 14.34 7.97
CA TRP A 246 -3.95 12.90 8.20
C TRP A 246 -3.06 12.11 7.24
N TRP A 247 -3.09 12.46 5.96
CA TRP A 247 -2.21 11.85 4.97
C TRP A 247 -0.73 12.08 5.28
N MET A 248 -0.34 13.31 5.61
CA MET A 248 1.06 13.64 5.94
C MET A 248 1.56 12.86 7.16
N VAL A 249 0.76 12.75 8.23
CA VAL A 249 1.10 11.94 9.40
C VAL A 249 1.24 10.46 9.02
N SER A 250 0.31 9.95 8.22
CA SER A 250 0.35 8.56 7.74
C SER A 250 1.62 8.27 6.92
N PHE A 251 2.01 9.21 6.06
CA PHE A 251 3.21 9.11 5.26
C PHE A 251 4.48 9.21 6.11
N ALA A 252 4.56 10.14 7.06
CA ALA A 252 5.68 10.27 7.99
C ALA A 252 5.92 8.98 8.80
N LEU A 253 4.85 8.41 9.38
CA LEU A 253 4.93 7.16 10.12
C LEU A 253 5.36 5.98 9.24
N ALA A 254 4.88 5.95 7.98
CA ALA A 254 5.32 4.95 7.02
C ALA A 254 6.81 5.09 6.69
N LEU A 255 7.32 6.32 6.51
CA LEU A 255 8.75 6.56 6.27
C LEU A 255 9.62 6.16 7.45
N GLU A 256 9.23 6.53 8.67
CA GLU A 256 9.91 6.12 9.91
C GLU A 256 10.02 4.60 9.99
N SER A 257 8.90 3.90 9.82
CA SER A 257 8.86 2.43 9.92
C SER A 257 9.62 1.72 8.81
N LEU A 258 9.64 2.26 7.59
CA LEU A 258 10.26 1.61 6.44
C LEU A 258 11.77 1.81 6.38
N HIS A 259 12.22 3.04 6.62
CA HIS A 259 13.63 3.40 6.50
C HIS A 259 14.36 3.34 7.85
N GLY A 260 13.63 3.14 8.97
CA GLY A 260 14.21 3.18 10.31
C GLY A 260 14.84 4.53 10.63
N THR A 261 14.30 5.61 10.05
CA THR A 261 14.81 6.97 10.19
C THR A 261 14.35 7.58 11.51
N SER A 262 15.03 8.65 11.95
CA SER A 262 14.51 9.44 13.08
C SER A 262 13.14 10.08 12.73
N LYS A 263 12.24 10.17 13.73
CA LYS A 263 10.95 10.85 13.62
C LYS A 263 11.02 12.26 13.02
N PHE A 264 12.08 12.99 13.39
CA PHE A 264 12.30 14.34 12.89
C PHE A 264 12.48 14.37 11.36
N PHE A 265 13.42 13.58 10.83
CA PHE A 265 13.63 13.50 9.38
C PHE A 265 12.42 12.91 8.63
N ALA A 266 11.73 11.92 9.21
CA ALA A 266 10.51 11.37 8.62
C ALA A 266 9.40 12.43 8.51
N PHE A 267 9.22 13.25 9.55
CA PHE A 267 8.29 14.36 9.55
C PHE A 267 8.66 15.40 8.48
N PHE A 268 9.91 15.87 8.43
CA PHE A 268 10.35 16.83 7.40
C PHE A 268 10.19 16.30 5.98
N ALA A 269 10.54 15.04 5.73
CA ALA A 269 10.35 14.41 4.42
C ALA A 269 8.86 14.38 4.02
N ALA A 270 7.95 14.19 4.97
CA ALA A 270 6.50 14.22 4.70
C ALA A 270 5.95 15.60 4.29
N PHE A 271 6.70 16.70 4.49
CA PHE A 271 6.35 18.04 3.98
C PHE A 271 6.80 18.29 2.53
N ALA A 272 7.61 17.40 1.94
CA ALA A 272 8.05 17.51 0.56
C ALA A 272 6.91 17.72 -0.47
N PRO A 273 5.70 17.15 -0.30
CA PRO A 273 4.58 17.44 -1.20
C PRO A 273 4.15 18.91 -1.18
N LEU A 274 4.08 19.54 -0.01
CA LEU A 274 3.74 20.97 0.10
C LEU A 274 4.83 21.84 -0.54
N LEU A 275 6.10 21.49 -0.32
CA LEU A 275 7.22 22.18 -0.95
C LEU A 275 7.20 22.01 -2.48
N SER A 276 6.84 20.83 -2.97
CA SER A 276 6.72 20.55 -4.42
C SER A 276 5.63 21.40 -5.06
N ILE A 277 4.47 21.51 -4.40
CA ILE A 277 3.37 22.39 -4.85
C ILE A 277 3.82 23.85 -4.89
N LEU A 278 4.52 24.33 -3.86
CA LEU A 278 5.03 25.69 -3.80
C LEU A 278 6.01 25.96 -4.96
N ILE A 279 6.99 25.07 -5.17
CA ILE A 279 7.98 25.20 -6.26
C ILE A 279 7.28 25.24 -7.63
N LEU A 280 6.35 24.32 -7.87
CA LEU A 280 5.60 24.27 -9.13
C LEU A 280 4.76 25.55 -9.33
N SER A 281 4.11 26.04 -8.28
CA SER A 281 3.30 27.27 -8.35
C SER A 281 4.14 28.49 -8.69
N VAL A 282 5.31 28.63 -8.06
CA VAL A 282 6.26 29.72 -8.36
C VAL A 282 6.80 29.59 -9.79
N ALA A 283 7.21 28.39 -10.20
CA ALA A 283 7.70 28.15 -11.55
C ALA A 283 6.66 28.49 -12.62
N SER A 284 5.40 28.07 -12.42
CA SER A 284 4.30 28.42 -13.32
C SER A 284 4.05 29.92 -13.37
N GLY A 285 4.11 30.63 -12.23
CA GLY A 285 3.97 32.08 -12.20
C GLY A 285 5.06 32.82 -12.98
N ILE A 286 6.31 32.36 -12.90
CA ILE A 286 7.43 32.92 -13.67
C ILE A 286 7.23 32.68 -15.16
N VAL A 287 6.84 31.46 -15.56
CA VAL A 287 6.61 31.12 -16.97
C VAL A 287 5.47 31.94 -17.58
N LEU A 288 4.41 32.22 -16.82
CA LEU A 288 3.30 33.05 -17.29
C LEU A 288 3.63 34.55 -17.38
N TYR A 289 4.72 34.99 -16.74
CA TYR A 289 5.16 36.39 -16.74
C TYR A 289 6.11 36.70 -17.91
N ILE A 290 6.80 35.69 -18.45
CA ILE A 290 7.74 35.80 -19.58
C ILE A 290 6.97 35.66 -20.89
#